data_AF-A0A9W7IBW1-F1
#
_entry.id   AF-A0A9W7IBW1-F1
#
_cell.length_a   1.000
_cell.length_b   1.000
_cell.length_c   1.000
_cell.angle_alpha   90.00
_cell.angle_beta   90.00
_cell.angle_gamma   90.00
#
_symmetry.space_group_name_H-M   'P 1'
#
loop_
_entity.id
_entity.type
_entity.pdbx_description
1 polymer ?
#
loop_
_entity_poly.entity_id
_entity_poly.type
_entity_poly.pdbx_seq_one_letter_code
_entity_poly.pdbx_strand_id
1 'polypeptide(L)'
;MKNKGLPWSIAVCFYIFEQHLLPNNLEKSMYVSFLAGCFRSVRFGLEEAHGKGQALQFNWLLEKEAFVFHPDETFSVNFDKVDEAVESLSRAVLTIQAKGDKEGASLLLQKYCTMTPPLKVALQKLESIHVPVDIAPTFPVAKHLLE
;
A
#
# COMPACT_ATOMS: atom_id res chain seq x y z
N MET A 1 3.14 -0.92 21.91
CA MET A 1 3.07 -0.19 20.63
C MET A 1 2.90 -1.22 19.52
N LYS A 2 1.70 -1.37 18.95
CA LYS A 2 1.44 -2.32 17.87
C LYS A 2 1.86 -1.66 16.55
N ASN A 3 2.82 -2.28 15.86
CA ASN A 3 3.31 -1.89 14.55
C ASN A 3 2.13 -1.68 13.59
N LYS A 4 1.91 -0.44 13.16
CA LYS A 4 0.97 -0.10 12.08
C LYS A 4 1.83 0.23 10.88
N GLY A 5 1.83 -0.67 9.89
CA GLY A 5 2.58 -0.53 8.64
C GLY A 5 2.29 0.82 7.97
N LEU A 6 3.32 1.65 7.89
CA LEU A 6 3.39 2.92 7.18
C LEU A 6 4.58 2.80 6.18
N PRO A 7 4.76 3.70 5.20
CA PRO A 7 5.36 3.47 3.87
C PRO A 7 6.85 3.08 3.80
N TRP A 8 7.46 2.74 4.94
CA TRP A 8 8.87 2.46 5.13
C TRP A 8 9.45 1.43 4.17
N SER A 9 8.69 0.39 3.84
CA SER A 9 9.23 -0.72 3.03
C SER A 9 9.64 -0.27 1.64
N ILE A 10 8.90 0.64 1.00
CA ILE A 10 9.23 1.08 -0.36
C ILE A 10 10.45 2.01 -0.33
N ALA A 11 10.47 2.98 0.59
CA ALA A 11 11.59 3.90 0.73
C ALA A 11 12.89 3.16 1.13
N VAL A 12 12.80 2.13 1.97
CA VAL A 12 13.94 1.28 2.33
C VAL A 12 14.40 0.45 1.13
N CYS A 13 13.48 -0.14 0.36
CA CYS A 13 13.85 -0.88 -0.83
C CYS A 13 14.51 0.01 -1.89
N PHE A 14 14.02 1.23 -2.08
CA PHE A 14 14.67 2.23 -2.94
C PHE A 14 16.13 2.45 -2.52
N TYR A 15 16.38 2.70 -1.22
CA TYR A 15 17.73 2.82 -0.69
C TYR A 15 18.58 1.56 -0.96
N ILE A 16 18.02 0.37 -0.76
CA ILE A 16 18.72 -0.90 -0.99
C ILE A 16 19.13 -1.06 -2.47
N PHE A 17 18.29 -0.62 -3.42
CA PHE A 17 18.62 -0.63 -4.85
C PHE A 17 19.70 0.41 -5.20
N GLU A 18 19.61 1.62 -4.66
CA GLU A 18 20.65 2.66 -4.78
C GLU A 18 22.01 2.20 -4.25
N GLN A 19 22.02 1.41 -3.17
CA GLN A 19 23.25 0.82 -2.61
C GLN A 19 23.69 -0.46 -3.33
N HIS A 20 22.99 -0.89 -4.40
CA HIS A 20 23.24 -2.13 -5.14
C HIS A 20 23.26 -3.39 -4.24
N LEU A 21 22.49 -3.37 -3.16
CA LEU A 21 22.34 -4.48 -2.22
C LEU A 21 21.29 -5.51 -2.67
N LEU A 22 20.49 -5.17 -3.70
CA LEU A 22 19.60 -6.07 -4.42
C LEU A 22 19.81 -5.93 -5.95
N PRO A 23 19.48 -6.97 -6.74
CA PRO A 23 19.52 -6.90 -8.19
C PRO A 23 18.60 -5.80 -8.76
N ASN A 24 19.15 -4.86 -9.53
CA ASN A 24 18.40 -3.72 -10.09
C ASN A 24 17.21 -4.12 -10.98
N ASN A 25 17.21 -5.33 -11.55
CA ASN A 25 16.08 -5.83 -12.34
C ASN A 25 14.81 -6.05 -11.51
N LEU A 26 14.89 -6.05 -10.17
CA LEU A 26 13.74 -6.21 -9.28
C LEU A 26 13.04 -4.88 -8.96
N GLU A 27 13.67 -3.74 -9.18
CA GLU A 27 13.16 -2.43 -8.77
C GLU A 27 11.76 -2.14 -9.34
N LYS A 28 11.61 -2.22 -10.67
CA LYS A 28 10.31 -2.01 -11.31
C LYS A 28 9.25 -3.03 -10.85
N SER A 29 9.67 -4.29 -10.69
CA SER A 29 8.78 -5.37 -10.24
C SER A 29 8.28 -5.16 -8.81
N MET A 30 9.09 -4.52 -7.96
CA MET A 30 8.70 -4.16 -6.60
C MET A 30 7.54 -3.16 -6.63
N TYR A 31 7.64 -2.07 -7.39
CA TYR A 31 6.57 -1.07 -7.47
C TYR A 31 5.27 -1.66 -8.03
N VAL A 32 5.37 -2.48 -9.09
CA VAL A 32 4.19 -3.14 -9.68
C VAL A 32 3.56 -4.10 -8.67
N SER A 33 4.36 -4.87 -7.94
CA SER A 33 3.88 -5.77 -6.89
C SER A 33 3.27 -5.01 -5.72
N PHE A 34 3.82 -3.86 -5.37
CA PHE A 34 3.29 -3.00 -4.32
C PHE A 34 1.91 -2.44 -4.72
N LEU A 35 1.76 -1.93 -5.94
CA LEU A 35 0.46 -1.48 -6.48
C LEU A 35 -0.60 -2.60 -6.40
N ALA A 36 -0.27 -3.81 -6.87
CA ALA A 36 -1.17 -4.96 -6.75
C ALA A 36 -1.48 -5.30 -5.27
N GLY A 37 -0.48 -5.20 -4.40
CA GLY A 37 -0.58 -5.41 -2.96
C GLY A 37 -1.50 -4.40 -2.26
N CYS A 38 -1.58 -3.15 -2.73
CA CYS A 38 -2.52 -2.17 -2.20
C CYS A 38 -3.96 -2.68 -2.28
N PHE A 39 -4.39 -3.23 -3.42
CA PHE A 39 -5.75 -3.75 -3.58
C PHE A 39 -6.02 -4.92 -2.63
N ARG A 40 -5.04 -5.83 -2.47
CA ARG A 40 -5.15 -6.94 -1.50
C ARG A 40 -5.38 -6.40 -0.09
N SER A 41 -4.59 -5.44 0.37
CA SER A 41 -4.68 -4.93 1.73
C SER A 41 -5.92 -4.07 1.99
N VAL A 42 -6.35 -3.27 1.01
CA VAL A 42 -7.57 -2.44 1.16
C VAL A 42 -8.83 -3.31 1.31
N ARG A 43 -8.82 -4.55 0.79
CA ARG A 43 -9.92 -5.52 0.96
C ARG A 43 -10.11 -6.03 2.38
N PHE A 44 -9.15 -5.83 3.28
CA PHE A 44 -9.38 -6.03 4.72
C PHE A 44 -10.33 -4.99 5.34
N GLY A 45 -10.61 -3.92 4.60
CA GLY A 45 -11.53 -2.87 4.99
C GLY A 45 -10.82 -1.65 5.57
N LEU A 46 -11.48 -0.50 5.44
CA LEU A 46 -10.98 0.77 5.94
C LEU A 46 -11.24 0.96 7.43
N GLU A 47 -11.70 -0.05 8.18
CA GLU A 47 -11.81 0.03 9.64
C GLU A 47 -10.51 -0.40 10.34
N GLU A 48 -9.67 -1.17 9.64
CA GLU A 48 -8.41 -1.68 10.14
C GLU A 48 -7.23 -0.78 9.73
N ALA A 49 -6.18 -0.77 10.54
CA ALA A 49 -5.08 0.18 10.38
C ALA A 49 -4.29 0.00 9.08
N HIS A 50 -4.01 -1.23 8.67
CA HIS A 50 -3.28 -1.52 7.43
C HIS A 50 -4.15 -1.20 6.21
N GLY A 51 -5.44 -1.53 6.25
CA GLY A 51 -6.39 -1.13 5.20
C GLY A 51 -6.42 0.40 4.99
N LYS A 52 -6.55 1.17 6.07
CA LYS A 52 -6.46 2.65 6.04
C LYS A 52 -5.13 3.13 5.47
N GLY A 53 -4.02 2.61 5.97
CA GLY A 53 -2.68 3.00 5.54
C GLY A 53 -2.39 2.69 4.06
N GLN A 54 -2.97 1.63 3.53
CA GLN A 54 -2.83 1.24 2.12
C GLN A 54 -3.69 2.09 1.20
N ALA A 55 -4.92 2.44 1.62
CA ALA A 55 -5.72 3.44 0.90
C ALA A 55 -5.01 4.80 0.85
N LEU A 56 -4.38 5.22 1.95
CA LEU A 56 -3.60 6.45 2.00
C LEU A 56 -2.45 6.45 1.01
N GLN A 57 -1.62 5.39 1.01
CA GLN A 57 -0.50 5.26 0.07
C GLN A 57 -0.97 5.26 -1.38
N PHE A 58 -1.99 4.45 -1.69
CA PHE A 58 -2.55 4.39 -3.04
C PHE A 58 -3.08 5.75 -3.50
N ASN A 59 -3.91 6.41 -2.69
CA ASN A 59 -4.52 7.69 -3.07
C ASN A 59 -3.48 8.82 -3.18
N TRP A 60 -2.43 8.81 -2.35
CA TRP A 60 -1.31 9.76 -2.49
C TRP A 60 -0.55 9.54 -3.79
N LEU A 61 -0.17 8.29 -4.09
CA LEU A 61 0.55 7.93 -5.32
C LEU A 61 -0.28 8.22 -6.57
N LEU A 62 -1.59 8.02 -6.50
CA LEU A 62 -2.51 8.39 -7.58
C LEU A 62 -2.60 9.91 -7.77
N GLU A 63 -2.73 10.70 -6.69
CA GLU A 63 -2.75 12.17 -6.75
C GLU A 63 -1.43 12.74 -7.30
N LYS A 64 -0.31 12.06 -7.04
CA LYS A 64 1.01 12.42 -7.57
C LYS A 64 1.31 11.84 -8.95
N GLU A 65 0.32 11.21 -9.59
CA GLU A 65 0.45 10.61 -10.92
C GLU A 65 1.54 9.51 -11.02
N ALA A 66 1.96 8.98 -9.86
CA ALA A 66 2.87 7.84 -9.74
C ALA A 66 2.13 6.52 -9.96
N PHE A 67 0.87 6.46 -9.54
CA PHE A 67 -0.09 5.47 -10.03
C PHE A 67 -0.97 6.13 -11.08
N VAL A 68 -1.29 5.36 -12.12
CA VAL A 68 -2.14 5.81 -13.23
C VAL A 68 -3.34 4.88 -13.30
N PHE A 69 -4.54 5.48 -13.35
CA PHE A 69 -5.79 4.77 -13.60
C PHE A 69 -6.21 5.00 -15.06
N HIS A 70 -6.35 3.93 -15.82
CA HIS A 70 -6.57 3.97 -17.26
C HIS A 70 -8.06 3.91 -17.63
N PRO A 71 -8.45 4.30 -18.86
CA PRO A 71 -9.84 4.21 -19.32
C PRO A 71 -10.42 2.79 -19.37
N ASP A 72 -9.58 1.77 -19.51
CA ASP A 72 -9.98 0.34 -19.41
C ASP A 72 -10.09 -0.15 -17.94
N GLU A 73 -9.99 0.80 -17.01
CA GLU A 73 -10.04 0.63 -15.58
C GLU A 73 -8.98 -0.35 -15.04
N THR A 74 -7.82 -0.39 -15.71
CA THR A 74 -6.59 -1.00 -15.21
C THR A 74 -5.68 0.06 -14.57
N PHE A 75 -4.60 -0.40 -13.92
CA PHE A 75 -3.65 0.46 -13.23
C PHE A 75 -2.22 0.17 -13.67
N SER A 76 -1.39 1.21 -13.71
CA SER A 76 0.05 1.07 -13.92
C SER A 76 0.85 1.99 -12.99
N VAL A 77 2.15 1.72 -12.90
CA VAL A 77 3.12 2.59 -12.24
C VAL A 77 3.76 3.51 -13.28
N ASN A 78 3.81 4.80 -12.99
CA ASN A 78 4.64 5.76 -13.70
C ASN A 78 6.02 5.80 -13.04
N PHE A 79 7.01 5.14 -13.66
CA PHE A 79 8.35 5.02 -13.10
C PHE A 79 9.11 6.35 -13.05
N ASP A 80 8.72 7.35 -13.84
CA ASP A 80 9.36 8.67 -13.81
C ASP A 80 8.90 9.51 -12.61
N LYS A 81 7.80 9.12 -11.95
CA LYS A 81 7.20 9.87 -10.82
C LYS A 81 7.16 9.10 -9.50
N VAL A 82 7.30 7.78 -9.54
CA VAL A 82 7.05 6.92 -8.38
C VAL A 82 8.02 7.18 -7.23
N ASP A 83 9.29 7.41 -7.53
CA ASP A 83 10.31 7.66 -6.49
C ASP A 83 10.03 8.95 -5.73
N GLU A 84 9.79 10.06 -6.44
CA GLU A 84 9.45 11.35 -5.83
C GLU A 84 8.14 11.27 -5.02
N ALA A 85 7.15 10.55 -5.52
CA ALA A 85 5.88 10.38 -4.83
C ALA A 85 6.03 9.57 -3.53
N VAL A 86 6.85 8.52 -3.53
CA VAL A 86 7.19 7.72 -2.34
C VAL A 86 7.99 8.56 -1.33
N GLU A 87 8.99 9.31 -1.80
CA GLU A 87 9.79 10.18 -0.97
C GLU A 87 8.93 11.25 -0.30
N SER A 88 8.07 11.93 -1.06
CA SER A 88 7.20 12.99 -0.56
C SER A 88 6.20 12.48 0.48
N LEU A 89 5.63 11.28 0.28
CA LEU A 89 4.76 10.66 1.27
C LEU A 89 5.52 10.31 2.54
N SER A 90 6.70 9.71 2.39
CA SER A 90 7.56 9.32 3.51
C SER A 90 7.92 10.54 4.36
N ARG A 91 8.32 11.64 3.71
CA ARG A 91 8.62 12.92 4.34
C ARG A 91 7.42 13.49 5.09
N ALA A 92 6.23 13.46 4.50
CA ALA A 92 5.01 13.97 5.13
C ALA A 92 4.69 13.19 6.42
N VAL A 93 4.64 11.86 6.34
CA VAL A 93 4.35 10.99 7.50
C VAL A 93 5.41 11.15 8.58
N LEU A 94 6.69 11.14 8.22
CA LEU A 94 7.81 11.30 9.14
C LEU A 94 7.79 12.64 9.87
N THR A 95 7.50 13.72 9.15
CA THR A 95 7.45 15.06 9.73
C THR A 95 6.31 15.18 10.73
N ILE A 96 5.13 14.65 10.40
CA ILE A 96 3.98 14.61 11.30
C ILE A 96 4.33 13.84 12.57
N GLN A 97 4.95 12.66 12.44
CA GLN A 97 5.36 11.82 13.57
C GLN A 97 6.41 12.51 14.44
N ALA A 98 7.45 13.09 13.84
CA ALA A 98 8.52 13.77 14.56
C ALA A 98 8.04 14.98 15.36
N LYS A 99 7.00 15.68 14.87
CA LYS A 99 6.38 16.81 15.57
C LYS A 99 5.32 16.38 16.59
N GLY A 100 4.88 15.12 16.58
CA GLY A 100 3.70 14.70 17.32
C GLY A 100 2.41 15.41 16.89
N ASP A 101 2.32 15.80 15.61
CA ASP A 101 1.24 16.63 15.06
C ASP A 101 -0.04 15.80 14.84
N LYS A 102 -0.91 15.77 15.87
CA LYS A 102 -2.13 14.95 15.85
C LYS A 102 -3.18 15.50 14.89
N GLU A 103 -3.30 16.81 14.80
CA GLU A 103 -4.21 17.50 13.90
C GLU A 103 -3.80 17.24 12.45
N GLY A 104 -2.50 17.40 12.12
CA GLY A 104 -1.94 17.09 10.81
C GLY A 104 -2.13 15.61 10.43
N ALA A 105 -1.92 14.69 11.37
CA ALA A 105 -2.23 13.28 11.17
C ALA A 105 -3.72 13.07 10.84
N SER A 106 -4.62 13.71 11.58
CA SER A 106 -6.07 13.56 11.38
C SER A 106 -6.52 14.06 10.02
N LEU A 107 -5.99 15.20 9.56
CA LEU A 107 -6.26 15.76 8.24
C LEU A 107 -5.74 14.85 7.12
N LEU A 108 -4.53 14.32 7.26
CA LEU A 108 -3.95 13.38 6.29
C LEU A 108 -4.81 12.12 6.16
N LEU A 109 -5.22 11.53 7.29
CA LEU A 109 -6.08 10.35 7.30
C LEU A 109 -7.46 10.65 6.70
N GLN A 110 -8.08 11.78 7.07
CA GLN A 110 -9.40 12.17 6.54
C GLN A 110 -9.38 12.34 5.02
N LYS A 111 -8.31 12.92 4.47
CA LYS A 111 -8.18 13.13 3.03
C LYS A 111 -7.94 11.83 2.28
N TYR A 112 -6.97 11.02 2.71
CA TYR A 112 -6.45 9.93 1.89
C TYR A 112 -6.86 8.52 2.36
N CYS A 113 -7.33 8.30 3.59
CA CYS A 113 -7.83 6.99 4.03
C CYS A 113 -9.29 6.75 3.61
N THR A 114 -9.61 7.05 2.35
CA THR A 114 -10.97 7.00 1.82
C THR A 114 -11.08 6.04 0.66
N MET A 115 -12.27 5.47 0.49
CA MET A 115 -12.57 4.58 -0.63
C MET A 115 -12.89 5.43 -1.87
N THR A 116 -11.84 5.82 -2.60
CA THR A 116 -11.96 6.63 -3.82
C THR A 116 -12.59 5.83 -4.97
N PRO A 117 -13.17 6.49 -5.99
CA PRO A 117 -13.78 5.78 -7.12
C PRO A 117 -12.84 4.76 -7.81
N PRO A 118 -11.55 5.07 -8.08
CA PRO A 118 -10.63 4.08 -8.67
C PRO A 118 -10.43 2.85 -7.78
N LEU A 119 -10.30 3.02 -6.45
CA LEU A 119 -10.24 1.89 -5.52
C LEU A 119 -11.53 1.06 -5.56
N LYS A 120 -12.71 1.69 -5.57
CA LYS A 120 -13.99 0.96 -5.66
C LYS A 120 -14.06 0.08 -6.90
N VAL A 121 -13.67 0.61 -8.05
CA VAL A 121 -13.68 -0.13 -9.33
C VAL A 121 -12.74 -1.34 -9.25
N ALA A 122 -11.52 -1.14 -8.75
CA ALA A 122 -10.56 -2.24 -8.57
C ALA A 122 -11.11 -3.36 -7.67
N LEU A 123 -11.72 -2.98 -6.54
CA LEU A 123 -12.28 -3.92 -5.58
C LEU A 123 -13.49 -4.67 -6.14
N GLN A 124 -14.38 -3.98 -6.86
CA GLN A 124 -15.55 -4.59 -7.51
C GLN A 124 -15.15 -5.62 -8.57
N LYS A 125 -14.09 -5.35 -9.34
CA LYS A 125 -13.55 -6.33 -10.31
C LYS A 125 -13.02 -7.60 -9.63
N LEU A 126 -12.39 -7.47 -8.47
CA LEU A 126 -11.90 -8.61 -7.70
C LEU A 126 -13.05 -9.42 -7.07
N GLU A 127 -14.09 -8.71 -6.63
CA GLU A 127 -15.30 -9.33 -6.07
C GLU A 127 -16.12 -10.07 -7.12
N SER A 128 -16.26 -9.51 -8.34
CA SER A 128 -17.06 -10.10 -9.42
C SER A 128 -16.52 -11.44 -9.93
N ILE A 129 -15.22 -11.69 -9.77
CA ILE A 129 -14.56 -12.97 -10.10
C ILE A 129 -14.28 -13.83 -8.85
N HIS A 130 -14.82 -13.45 -7.69
CA HIS A 130 -14.70 -14.16 -6.42
C HIS A 130 -13.26 -14.44 -5.95
N VAL A 131 -12.34 -13.48 -6.13
CA VAL A 131 -10.99 -13.62 -5.55
C VAL A 131 -11.10 -13.70 -4.02
N PRO A 132 -10.51 -14.68 -3.32
CA PRO A 132 -10.50 -14.70 -1.86
C PRO A 132 -9.78 -13.49 -1.25
N VAL A 133 -10.20 -13.02 -0.07
CA VAL A 133 -9.54 -11.89 0.62
C VAL A 133 -8.24 -12.35 1.28
N ASP A 134 -8.30 -13.48 1.97
CA ASP A 134 -7.19 -14.07 2.72
C ASP A 134 -7.38 -15.58 2.87
N ILE A 135 -6.45 -16.21 3.57
CA ILE A 135 -6.47 -17.64 3.87
C ILE A 135 -7.05 -17.93 5.26
N ALA A 136 -7.77 -19.05 5.38
CA ALA A 136 -8.12 -19.64 6.67
C ALA A 136 -7.23 -20.87 6.89
N PRO A 137 -6.16 -20.77 7.68
CA PRO A 137 -5.19 -21.86 7.79
C PRO A 137 -5.79 -23.06 8.52
N THR A 138 -5.49 -24.25 8.01
CA THR A 138 -5.65 -25.50 8.75
C THR A 138 -4.27 -25.93 9.25
N PHE A 139 -4.17 -26.37 10.51
CA PHE A 139 -2.89 -26.74 11.13
C PHE A 139 -2.86 -28.22 11.56
N PRO A 140 -2.73 -29.17 10.62
CA PRO A 140 -2.77 -30.61 10.92
C PRO A 140 -1.70 -31.06 11.91
N VAL A 141 -0.48 -30.51 11.79
CA VAL A 141 0.65 -30.85 12.69
C VAL A 141 0.35 -30.41 14.12
N ALA A 142 -0.16 -29.20 14.32
CA ALA A 142 -0.52 -28.72 15.65
C ALA A 142 -1.65 -29.55 16.26
N LYS A 143 -2.62 -29.97 15.45
CA LYS A 143 -3.70 -30.86 15.90
C LYS A 143 -3.14 -32.20 16.39
N HIS A 144 -2.22 -32.80 15.64
CA HIS A 144 -1.61 -34.08 16.00
C HIS A 144 -0.72 -34.00 17.27
N LEU A 145 -0.06 -32.86 17.53
CA LEU A 145 0.78 -32.68 18.73
C LEU A 145 -0.01 -32.42 20.03
N LEU A 146 -1.30 -32.09 19.92
CA LEU A 146 -2.19 -31.80 21.05
C LEU A 146 -3.12 -32.96 21.41
N GLU A 147 -3.09 -34.04 20.62
CA GLU A 147 -3.75 -35.33 20.87
C GLU A 147 -2.84 -36.24 21.70
#